data_AF-A0A917CB22-F1
#
_entry.id   AF-A0A917CB22-F1
#
_cell.length_a   1.000
_cell.length_b   1.000
_cell.length_c   1.000
_cell.angle_alpha   90.00
_cell.angle_beta   90.00
_cell.angle_gamma   90.00
#
_symmetry.space_group_name_H-M   'P 1'
#
loop_
_entity.id
_entity.type
_entity.pdbx_description
1 polymer ?
#
loop_
_entity_poly.entity_id
_entity_poly.type
_entity_poly.pdbx_seq_one_letter_code
_entity_poly.pdbx_strand_id
1 'polypeptide(L)'
;MSRRFARSRLEALNDGIFAFAMTLLVLGIRLPPDLPITDPRELAAQILGLWPQALTYGISFAVLAVMWHSAIEHRQREEAITSGHVRLWMLYLLFITSMPFSSSVVGHYGEMAPAVWLYAANMLMLGLLGLLLNAYNYDRTQTYEMAAARRRMLLFMGSAVLSALIALFAPRYALWAYALNILRLFSAPPPQRRRAGPG
;
A
#
# COMPACT_ATOMS: atom_id res chain seq x y z
N MET A 1 21.46 24.64 13.70
CA MET A 1 21.38 24.69 12.22
C MET A 1 20.67 23.44 11.71
N SER A 2 19.44 23.55 11.20
CA SER A 2 18.77 22.44 10.52
C SER A 2 19.42 22.22 9.15
N ARG A 3 20.07 21.07 8.92
CA ARG A 3 20.57 20.71 7.58
C ARG A 3 19.38 20.58 6.64
N ARG A 4 19.39 21.36 5.55
CA ARG A 4 18.39 21.30 4.48
C ARG A 4 18.85 20.28 3.43
N PHE A 5 18.02 19.30 3.12
CA PHE A 5 18.28 18.27 2.10
C PHE A 5 17.54 18.62 0.81
N ALA A 6 18.17 18.35 -0.33
CA ALA A 6 17.53 18.53 -1.64
C ALA A 6 16.35 17.54 -1.79
N ARG A 7 15.13 18.09 -1.88
CA ARG A 7 13.90 17.31 -1.97
C ARG A 7 13.86 16.35 -3.16
N SER A 8 14.39 16.77 -4.31
CA SER A 8 14.44 15.95 -5.53
C SER A 8 15.14 14.60 -5.33
N ARG A 9 16.18 14.54 -4.49
CA ARG A 9 16.87 13.26 -4.19
C ARG A 9 16.01 12.33 -3.34
N LEU A 10 15.22 12.87 -2.42
CA LEU A 10 14.29 12.09 -1.61
C LEU A 10 13.12 11.57 -2.44
N GLU A 11 12.60 12.38 -3.35
CA GLU A 11 11.58 11.94 -4.30
C GLU A 11 12.08 10.85 -5.24
N ALA A 12 13.30 10.98 -5.76
CA ALA A 12 13.92 9.94 -6.59
C ALA A 12 14.13 8.63 -5.82
N LEU A 13 14.57 8.72 -4.55
CA LEU A 13 14.69 7.56 -3.67
C LEU A 13 13.32 6.91 -3.40
N ASN A 14 12.29 7.73 -3.16
CA ASN A 14 10.92 7.27 -2.99
C ASN A 14 10.44 6.51 -4.22
N ASP A 15 10.57 7.09 -5.42
CA ASP A 15 10.17 6.45 -6.67
C ASP A 15 10.89 5.11 -6.88
N GLY A 16 12.20 5.06 -6.62
CA GLY A 16 13.00 3.84 -6.71
C GLY A 16 12.54 2.76 -5.73
N ILE A 17 12.28 3.12 -4.47
CA ILE A 17 11.83 2.17 -3.43
C ILE A 17 10.41 1.65 -3.73
N PHE A 18 9.49 2.51 -4.16
CA PHE A 18 8.15 2.10 -4.54
C PHE A 18 8.19 1.13 -5.73
N ALA A 19 8.94 1.46 -6.78
CA ALA A 19 9.12 0.58 -7.94
C ALA A 19 9.68 -0.78 -7.53
N PHE A 20 10.74 -0.80 -6.71
CA PHE A 20 11.38 -2.04 -6.24
C PHE A 20 10.47 -2.86 -5.33
N ALA A 21 9.77 -2.24 -4.38
CA ALA A 21 8.83 -2.94 -3.51
C ALA A 21 7.67 -3.54 -4.31
N MET A 22 7.11 -2.81 -5.28
CA MET A 22 6.03 -3.30 -6.13
C MET A 22 6.46 -4.49 -7.00
N THR A 23 7.68 -4.50 -7.54
CA THR A 23 8.18 -5.64 -8.32
C THR A 23 8.48 -6.85 -7.46
N LEU A 24 9.02 -6.67 -6.24
CA LEU A 24 9.28 -7.78 -5.31
C LEU A 24 8.03 -8.52 -4.86
N LEU A 25 6.85 -7.88 -4.86
CA LEU A 25 5.60 -8.53 -4.46
C LEU A 25 5.31 -9.80 -5.27
N VAL A 26 5.64 -9.81 -6.57
CA VAL A 26 5.35 -10.96 -7.44
C VAL A 26 6.10 -12.22 -7.01
N LEU A 27 7.25 -12.07 -6.35
CA LEU A 27 8.04 -13.20 -5.84
C LEU A 27 7.34 -13.96 -4.72
N GLY A 28 6.30 -13.37 -4.11
CA GLY A 28 5.43 -14.05 -3.15
C GLY A 28 4.47 -15.04 -3.78
N ILE A 29 4.24 -14.99 -5.10
CA ILE A 29 3.44 -15.94 -5.85
C ILE A 29 4.37 -17.00 -6.42
N ARG A 30 4.45 -18.17 -5.79
CA ARG A 30 5.34 -19.24 -6.24
C ARG A 30 4.79 -20.61 -5.90
N LEU A 31 5.06 -21.56 -6.79
CA LEU A 31 4.81 -22.97 -6.54
C LEU A 31 5.81 -23.49 -5.48
N PRO A 32 5.40 -24.45 -4.64
CA PRO A 32 6.32 -25.22 -3.81
C PRO A 32 7.46 -25.82 -4.65
N PRO A 33 8.72 -25.75 -4.20
CA PRO A 33 9.88 -26.13 -5.00
C PRO A 33 9.96 -27.63 -5.32
N ASP A 34 9.42 -28.48 -4.45
CA ASP A 34 9.54 -29.95 -4.55
C ASP A 34 8.23 -30.64 -4.97
N LEU A 35 7.37 -29.96 -5.72
CA LEU A 35 6.15 -30.56 -6.26
C LEU A 35 6.49 -31.54 -7.39
N PRO A 36 6.19 -32.85 -7.25
CA PRO A 36 6.39 -33.82 -8.32
C PRO A 36 5.29 -33.68 -9.38
N ILE A 37 5.35 -32.61 -10.17
CA ILE A 37 4.37 -32.35 -11.23
C ILE A 37 4.63 -33.31 -12.39
N THR A 38 3.75 -34.29 -12.56
CA THR A 38 3.88 -35.32 -13.61
C THR A 38 2.75 -35.28 -14.64
N ASP A 39 1.67 -34.53 -14.36
CA ASP A 39 0.49 -34.43 -15.22
C ASP A 39 0.07 -32.95 -15.46
N PRO A 40 -0.33 -32.56 -16.69
CA PRO A 40 -0.81 -31.21 -16.96
C PRO A 40 -2.00 -30.75 -16.11
N ARG A 41 -2.89 -31.65 -15.68
CA ARG A 41 -4.04 -31.27 -14.82
C ARG A 41 -3.58 -30.96 -13.41
N GLU A 42 -2.58 -31.68 -12.91
CA GLU A 42 -1.95 -31.40 -11.62
C GLU A 42 -1.30 -30.01 -11.62
N LEU A 43 -0.54 -29.66 -12.67
CA LEU A 43 0.03 -28.31 -12.81
C LEU A 43 -1.05 -27.23 -12.80
N ALA A 44 -2.12 -27.42 -13.57
CA ALA A 44 -3.23 -26.45 -13.64
C ALA A 44 -3.90 -26.27 -12.27
N ALA A 45 -4.14 -27.36 -11.53
CA ALA A 45 -4.71 -27.31 -10.19
C ALA A 45 -3.80 -26.56 -9.20
N GLN A 46 -2.48 -26.79 -9.26
CA GLN A 46 -1.52 -26.08 -8.42
C GLN A 46 -1.48 -24.57 -8.72
N ILE A 47 -1.49 -24.19 -10.01
CA ILE A 47 -1.55 -22.77 -10.42
C ILE A 47 -2.82 -22.11 -9.90
N LEU A 48 -3.98 -22.76 -10.04
CA LEU A 48 -5.24 -22.26 -9.50
C LEU A 48 -5.21 -22.16 -7.96
N GLY A 49 -4.48 -23.05 -7.30
CA GLY A 49 -4.25 -23.02 -5.85
C GLY A 49 -3.46 -21.80 -5.36
N LEU A 50 -2.73 -21.08 -6.23
CA LEU A 50 -2.00 -19.86 -5.87
C LEU A 50 -2.91 -18.62 -5.72
N TRP A 51 -4.22 -18.77 -5.90
CA TRP A 51 -5.18 -17.65 -5.81
C TRP A 51 -5.07 -16.82 -4.51
N PRO A 52 -4.79 -17.37 -3.30
CA PRO A 52 -4.68 -16.55 -2.09
C PRO A 52 -3.46 -15.62 -2.15
N GLN A 53 -2.35 -16.11 -2.70
CA GLN A 53 -1.11 -15.36 -2.87
C GLN A 53 -1.28 -14.30 -3.97
N ALA A 54 -1.98 -14.63 -5.05
CA ALA A 54 -2.32 -13.68 -6.11
C ALA A 54 -3.24 -12.57 -5.60
N LEU A 55 -4.19 -12.89 -4.71
CA LEU A 55 -5.07 -11.92 -4.05
C LEU A 55 -4.27 -10.97 -3.15
N THR A 56 -3.40 -11.48 -2.28
CA THR A 56 -2.59 -10.64 -1.38
C THR A 56 -1.59 -9.79 -2.15
N TYR A 57 -0.98 -10.34 -3.21
CA TYR A 57 -0.19 -9.60 -4.17
C TYR A 57 -0.97 -8.42 -4.77
N GLY A 58 -2.17 -8.67 -5.30
CA GLY A 58 -2.99 -7.65 -5.96
C GLY A 58 -3.41 -6.53 -4.99
N ILE A 59 -3.82 -6.88 -3.78
CA ILE A 59 -4.14 -5.92 -2.71
C ILE A 59 -2.92 -5.05 -2.39
N SER A 60 -1.77 -5.69 -2.11
CA SER A 60 -0.54 -4.99 -1.73
C SER A 60 -0.03 -4.08 -2.84
N PHE A 61 -0.06 -4.54 -4.09
CA PHE A 61 0.35 -3.75 -5.24
C PHE A 61 -0.55 -2.53 -5.41
N ALA A 62 -1.87 -2.71 -5.34
CA ALA A 62 -2.83 -1.61 -5.46
C ALA A 62 -2.63 -0.57 -4.35
N VAL A 63 -2.40 -1.01 -3.11
CA VAL A 63 -2.11 -0.11 -1.98
C VAL A 63 -0.85 0.71 -2.25
N LEU A 64 0.26 0.05 -2.63
CA LEU A 64 1.51 0.75 -2.93
C LEU A 64 1.35 1.73 -4.10
N ALA A 65 0.62 1.34 -5.16
CA ALA A 65 0.37 2.19 -6.32
C ALA A 65 -0.42 3.46 -5.94
N VAL A 66 -1.44 3.33 -5.08
CA VAL A 66 -2.24 4.47 -4.61
C VAL A 66 -1.42 5.40 -3.73
N MET A 67 -0.61 4.85 -2.84
CA MET A 67 0.27 5.62 -1.98
C MET A 67 1.34 6.36 -2.78
N TRP A 68 1.92 5.71 -3.79
CA TRP A 68 2.86 6.32 -4.71
C TRP A 68 2.20 7.45 -5.53
N HIS A 69 1.00 7.21 -6.06
CA HIS A 69 0.25 8.22 -6.80
C HIS A 69 -0.06 9.45 -5.93
N SER A 70 -0.52 9.23 -4.70
CA SER A 70 -0.75 10.31 -3.73
C SER A 70 0.53 11.10 -3.45
N ALA A 71 1.69 10.44 -3.38
CA ALA A 71 2.97 11.11 -3.19
C ALA A 71 3.36 12.00 -4.38
N ILE A 72 3.00 11.61 -5.61
CA ILE A 72 3.22 12.43 -6.82
C ILE A 72 2.34 13.67 -6.82
N GLU A 73 1.04 13.52 -6.53
CA GLU A 73 0.10 14.65 -6.49
C GLU A 73 0.54 15.75 -5.52
N HIS A 74 1.25 15.38 -4.46
CA HIS A 74 1.68 16.29 -3.38
C HIS A 74 3.13 16.78 -3.55
N ARG A 75 3.72 16.71 -4.76
CA ARG A 75 5.00 17.35 -5.07
C ARG A 75 4.86 18.88 -5.06
N GLN A 76 4.92 19.48 -3.87
CA GLN A 76 4.97 20.93 -3.69
C GLN A 76 6.25 21.56 -4.26
N ARG A 77 6.29 22.89 -4.37
CA ARG A 77 7.43 23.62 -4.97
C ARG A 77 8.54 23.98 -3.97
N GLU A 78 8.39 23.68 -2.69
CA GLU A 78 9.41 24.01 -1.70
C GLU A 78 10.64 23.09 -1.78
N GLU A 79 11.81 23.70 -1.90
CA GLU A 79 13.08 23.01 -2.19
C GLU A 79 13.75 22.39 -0.95
N ALA A 80 13.35 22.77 0.27
CA ALA A 80 14.06 22.43 1.49
C ALA A 80 13.20 21.71 2.53
N ILE A 81 13.53 20.44 2.80
CA ILE A 81 12.86 19.61 3.81
C ILE A 81 13.62 19.67 5.14
N THR A 82 12.88 19.75 6.26
CA THR A 82 13.46 19.73 7.62
C THR A 82 13.94 18.32 8.00
N SER A 83 15.01 18.20 8.78
CA SER A 83 15.58 16.89 9.17
C SER A 83 14.59 15.94 9.88
N GLY A 84 13.59 16.47 10.58
CA GLY A 84 12.52 15.67 11.18
C GLY A 84 11.61 14.98 10.15
N HIS A 85 11.27 15.69 9.06
CA HIS A 85 10.46 15.12 7.98
C HIS A 85 11.22 14.02 7.26
N VAL A 86 12.54 14.20 7.04
CA VAL A 86 13.38 13.17 6.42
C VAL A 86 13.36 11.88 7.24
N ARG A 87 13.46 11.96 8.58
CA ARG A 87 13.37 10.76 9.44
C ARG A 87 12.03 10.06 9.32
N LEU A 88 10.93 10.82 9.35
CA LEU A 88 9.58 10.26 9.19
C LEU A 88 9.41 9.60 7.81
N TRP A 89 9.95 10.22 6.75
CA TRP A 89 9.93 9.67 5.40
C TRP A 89 10.76 8.38 5.32
N MET A 90 11.95 8.33 5.92
CA MET A 90 12.75 7.10 5.95
C MET A 90 12.02 5.97 6.70
N LEU A 91 11.34 6.29 7.80
CA LEU A 91 10.51 5.32 8.52
C LEU A 91 9.35 4.83 7.66
N TYR A 92 8.70 5.73 6.91
CA TYR A 92 7.67 5.35 5.96
C TYR A 92 8.20 4.39 4.88
N LEU A 93 9.36 4.69 4.28
CA LEU A 93 9.98 3.85 3.26
C LEU A 93 10.40 2.48 3.82
N LEU A 94 10.78 2.39 5.10
CA LEU A 94 11.05 1.10 5.76
C LEU A 94 9.80 0.19 5.75
N PHE A 95 8.62 0.74 6.03
CA PHE A 95 7.39 -0.05 6.00
C PHE A 95 6.96 -0.39 4.56
N ILE A 96 7.24 0.49 3.59
CA ILE A 96 7.06 0.20 2.16
C ILE A 96 7.94 -0.99 1.73
N THR A 97 9.22 -1.01 2.10
CA THR A 97 10.11 -2.14 1.76
C THR A 97 9.77 -3.42 2.51
N SER A 98 9.06 -3.34 3.64
CA SER A 98 8.56 -4.51 4.38
C SER A 98 7.28 -5.12 3.80
N MET A 99 6.59 -4.41 2.88
CA MET A 99 5.35 -4.90 2.26
C MET A 99 5.50 -6.27 1.58
N PRO A 100 6.49 -6.50 0.71
CA PRO A 100 6.72 -7.81 0.10
C PRO A 100 6.80 -8.96 1.11
N PHE A 101 7.52 -8.75 2.22
CA PHE A 101 7.62 -9.73 3.29
C PHE A 101 6.26 -10.02 3.93
N SER A 102 5.58 -8.99 4.44
CA SER A 102 4.30 -9.17 5.12
C SER A 102 3.21 -9.77 4.21
N SER A 103 3.17 -9.36 2.93
CA SER A 103 2.25 -9.88 1.91
C SER A 103 2.52 -11.34 1.59
N SER A 104 3.79 -11.74 1.52
CA SER A 104 4.18 -13.14 1.32
C SER A 104 3.77 -14.00 2.51
N VAL A 105 4.02 -13.55 3.74
CA VAL A 105 3.64 -14.27 4.96
C VAL A 105 2.14 -14.51 5.01
N VAL A 106 1.30 -13.49 4.79
CA VAL A 106 -0.16 -13.67 4.80
C VAL A 106 -0.67 -14.44 3.57
N GLY A 107 0.03 -14.38 2.44
CA GLY A 107 -0.29 -15.20 1.27
C GLY A 107 -0.10 -16.70 1.49
N HIS A 108 0.92 -17.09 2.26
CA HIS A 108 1.21 -18.50 2.56
C HIS A 108 0.50 -19.01 3.83
N TYR A 109 0.35 -18.15 4.83
CA TYR A 109 -0.14 -18.52 6.16
C TYR A 109 -1.41 -17.76 6.55
N GLY A 110 -2.21 -17.28 5.59
CA GLY A 110 -3.41 -16.47 5.85
C GLY A 110 -4.49 -17.14 6.68
N GLU A 111 -4.42 -18.47 6.85
CA GLU A 111 -5.28 -19.23 7.77
C GLU A 111 -4.83 -19.14 9.23
N MET A 112 -3.65 -18.58 9.51
CA MET A 112 -3.09 -18.37 10.83
C MET A 112 -3.20 -16.90 11.23
N ALA A 113 -3.81 -16.62 12.38
CA ALA A 113 -4.02 -15.25 12.86
C ALA A 113 -2.74 -14.39 12.92
N PRO A 114 -1.56 -14.90 13.35
CA PRO A 114 -0.33 -14.10 13.37
C PRO A 114 0.09 -13.54 12.01
N ALA A 115 -0.13 -14.29 10.92
CA ALA A 115 0.20 -13.83 9.57
C ALA A 115 -0.69 -12.66 9.14
N VAL A 116 -1.98 -12.73 9.48
CA VAL A 116 -2.93 -11.64 9.23
C VAL A 116 -2.59 -10.42 10.06
N TRP A 117 -2.25 -10.59 11.35
CA TRP A 117 -1.88 -9.48 12.22
C TRP A 117 -0.61 -8.78 11.77
N LEU A 118 0.41 -9.53 11.32
CA LEU A 118 1.63 -8.95 10.76
C LEU A 118 1.32 -8.05 9.56
N TYR A 119 0.50 -8.54 8.63
CA TYR A 119 0.09 -7.79 7.45
C TYR A 119 -0.74 -6.55 7.82
N ALA A 120 -1.74 -6.72 8.71
CA ALA A 120 -2.58 -5.62 9.18
C ALA A 120 -1.76 -4.55 9.92
N ALA A 121 -0.79 -4.95 10.76
CA ALA A 121 0.09 -4.02 11.46
C ALA A 121 0.95 -3.19 10.48
N ASN A 122 1.50 -3.84 9.45
CA ASN A 122 2.24 -3.13 8.41
C ASN A 122 1.34 -2.12 7.66
N MET A 123 0.14 -2.55 7.26
CA MET A 123 -0.85 -1.68 6.61
C MET A 123 -1.26 -0.49 7.49
N LEU A 124 -1.51 -0.71 8.78
CA LEU A 124 -1.86 0.33 9.74
C LEU A 124 -0.72 1.34 9.90
N MET A 125 0.52 0.86 9.98
CA MET A 125 1.69 1.70 10.12
C MET A 125 1.90 2.57 8.87
N LEU A 126 1.75 2.00 7.67
CA LEU A 126 1.75 2.76 6.42
C LEU A 126 0.68 3.85 6.40
N GLY A 127 -0.55 3.52 6.78
CA GLY A 127 -1.64 4.49 6.86
C GLY A 127 -1.34 5.62 7.84
N LEU A 128 -0.85 5.29 9.04
CA LEU A 128 -0.48 6.26 10.07
C LEU A 128 0.65 7.18 9.61
N LEU A 129 1.75 6.61 9.11
CA LEU A 129 2.91 7.38 8.64
C LEU A 129 2.57 8.25 7.44
N GLY A 130 1.74 7.75 6.52
CA GLY A 130 1.23 8.53 5.40
C GLY A 130 0.38 9.74 5.87
N LEU A 131 -0.44 9.58 6.92
CA LEU A 131 -1.22 10.67 7.48
C LEU A 131 -0.31 11.72 8.13
N LEU A 132 0.73 11.28 8.85
CA LEU A 132 1.71 12.17 9.47
C LEU A 132 2.51 12.95 8.42
N LEU A 133 2.93 12.30 7.33
CA LEU A 133 3.62 12.97 6.22
C LEU A 133 2.71 13.98 5.51
N ASN A 134 1.44 13.64 5.29
CA ASN A 134 0.47 14.57 4.70
C ASN A 134 0.17 15.77 5.62
N ALA A 135 0.15 15.55 6.94
CA ALA A 135 -0.03 16.64 7.90
C ALA A 135 1.16 17.62 7.91
N TYR A 136 2.37 17.14 7.62
CA TYR A 136 3.55 17.97 7.50
C TYR A 136 3.58 18.83 6.23
N ASN A 137 3.02 18.33 5.13
CA ASN A 137 2.94 19.04 3.84
C ASN A 137 1.68 19.93 3.73
N TYR A 138 1.10 20.35 4.84
CA TYR A 138 -0.18 21.07 4.85
C TYR A 138 -0.06 22.47 4.23
N ASP A 139 -0.52 22.60 2.98
CA ASP A 139 -0.83 23.88 2.35
C ASP A 139 -2.35 24.13 2.44
N ARG A 140 -2.75 25.31 2.96
CA ARG A 140 -4.15 25.68 3.24
C ARG A 140 -5.04 25.70 1.99
N THR A 141 -4.45 25.66 0.79
CA THR A 141 -5.13 25.89 -0.49
C THR A 141 -5.78 24.65 -1.14
N GLN A 142 -5.56 23.42 -0.63
CA GLN A 142 -6.09 22.16 -1.24
C GLN A 142 -7.05 21.35 -0.34
N THR A 143 -7.94 22.00 0.40
CA THR A 143 -8.72 21.34 1.48
C THR A 143 -9.62 20.16 1.02
N TYR A 144 -10.21 20.21 -0.17
CA TYR A 144 -11.14 19.18 -0.65
C TYR A 144 -10.44 17.88 -1.07
N GLU A 145 -9.32 17.97 -1.78
CA GLU A 145 -8.54 16.80 -2.23
C GLU A 145 -7.88 16.10 -1.03
N MET A 146 -7.39 16.87 -0.05
CA MET A 146 -6.87 16.34 1.22
C MET A 146 -7.94 15.56 2.00
N ALA A 147 -9.17 16.07 2.09
CA ALA A 147 -10.24 15.41 2.82
C ALA A 147 -10.60 14.05 2.18
N ALA A 148 -10.62 13.99 0.84
CA ALA A 148 -10.84 12.75 0.11
C ALA A 148 -9.66 11.77 0.31
N ALA A 149 -8.42 12.23 0.23
CA ALA A 149 -7.22 11.42 0.49
C ALA A 149 -7.20 10.87 1.93
N ARG A 150 -7.45 11.73 2.92
CA ARG A 150 -7.55 11.34 4.34
C ARG A 150 -8.65 10.33 4.58
N ARG A 151 -9.84 10.53 4.00
CA ARG A 151 -10.94 9.57 4.09
C ARG A 151 -10.57 8.22 3.48
N ARG A 152 -9.94 8.20 2.30
CA ARG A 152 -9.44 6.97 1.68
C ARG A 152 -8.46 6.24 2.61
N MET A 153 -7.52 6.97 3.22
CA MET A 153 -6.56 6.38 4.15
C MET A 153 -7.21 5.85 5.43
N LEU A 154 -8.18 6.58 6.00
CA LEU A 154 -8.90 6.14 7.20
C LEU A 154 -9.75 4.90 6.92
N LEU A 155 -10.39 4.81 5.75
CA LEU A 155 -11.12 3.61 5.33
C LEU A 155 -10.18 2.42 5.17
N PHE A 156 -9.03 2.64 4.55
CA PHE A 156 -7.97 1.64 4.43
C PHE A 156 -7.50 1.15 5.81
N MET A 157 -7.18 2.06 6.74
CA MET A 157 -6.83 1.70 8.12
C MET A 157 -7.96 0.96 8.82
N GLY A 158 -9.21 1.40 8.64
CA GLY A 158 -10.39 0.74 9.19
C GLY A 158 -10.54 -0.70 8.68
N SER A 159 -10.26 -0.94 7.40
CA SER A 159 -10.27 -2.30 6.83
C SER A 159 -9.16 -3.17 7.41
N ALA A 160 -7.99 -2.61 7.73
CA ALA A 160 -6.90 -3.33 8.36
C ALA A 160 -7.21 -3.71 9.81
N VAL A 161 -7.82 -2.80 10.57
CA VAL A 161 -8.34 -3.11 11.91
C VAL A 161 -9.40 -4.20 11.82
N LEU A 162 -10.36 -4.07 10.91
CA LEU A 162 -11.41 -5.07 10.71
C LEU A 162 -10.83 -6.45 10.33
N SER A 163 -9.84 -6.49 9.43
CA SER A 163 -9.09 -7.71 9.10
C SER A 163 -8.44 -8.34 10.33
N ALA A 164 -7.78 -7.55 11.18
CA ALA A 164 -7.14 -8.05 12.39
C ALA A 164 -8.15 -8.61 13.41
N LEU A 165 -9.33 -7.99 13.53
CA LEU A 165 -10.42 -8.45 14.40
C LEU A 165 -11.07 -9.73 13.87
N ILE A 166 -11.33 -9.83 12.56
CA ILE A 166 -11.86 -11.05 11.94
C ILE A 166 -10.89 -12.22 12.16
N ALA A 167 -9.58 -11.96 12.11
CA ALA A 167 -8.56 -12.98 12.33
C ALA A 167 -8.56 -13.60 13.73
N LEU A 168 -9.20 -12.99 14.73
CA LEU A 168 -9.36 -13.62 16.05
C LEU A 168 -10.27 -14.85 16.01
N PHE A 169 -11.22 -14.88 15.08
CA PHE A 169 -12.25 -15.92 15.02
C PHE A 169 -12.21 -16.73 13.71
N ALA A 170 -11.86 -16.08 12.60
CA ALA A 170 -11.82 -16.71 11.29
C ALA A 170 -10.76 -16.07 10.36
N PRO A 171 -9.46 -16.37 10.57
CA PRO A 171 -8.35 -15.85 9.75
C PRO A 171 -8.56 -15.99 8.25
N ARG A 172 -9.11 -17.13 7.80
CA ARG A 172 -9.42 -17.41 6.40
C ARG A 172 -10.28 -16.33 5.71
N TYR A 173 -11.14 -15.63 6.46
CA TYR A 173 -12.03 -14.62 5.92
C TYR A 173 -11.49 -13.19 6.08
N ALA A 174 -10.40 -13.00 6.83
CA ALA A 174 -9.92 -11.68 7.23
C ALA A 174 -9.52 -10.82 6.03
N LEU A 175 -8.90 -11.41 5.00
CA LEU A 175 -8.46 -10.69 3.81
C LEU A 175 -9.60 -10.09 2.98
N TRP A 176 -10.83 -10.64 3.09
CA TRP A 176 -11.99 -10.08 2.41
C TRP A 176 -12.36 -8.67 2.91
N ALA A 177 -11.93 -8.29 4.11
CA ALA A 177 -12.09 -6.91 4.59
C ALA A 177 -11.42 -5.89 3.65
N TYR A 178 -10.31 -6.27 2.99
CA TYR A 178 -9.60 -5.41 2.05
C TYR A 178 -10.26 -5.32 0.67
N ALA A 179 -11.16 -6.25 0.30
CA ALA A 179 -11.89 -6.20 -0.96
C ALA A 179 -12.74 -4.92 -1.08
N LEU A 180 -13.22 -4.40 0.06
CA LEU A 180 -13.95 -3.12 0.15
C LEU A 180 -13.13 -1.90 -0.30
N ASN A 181 -11.79 -1.99 -0.22
CA ASN A 181 -10.91 -0.91 -0.66
C ASN A 181 -10.70 -0.93 -2.17
N ILE A 182 -10.55 -2.12 -2.76
CA ILE A 182 -10.31 -2.30 -4.20
C ILE A 182 -11.51 -1.81 -5.01
N LEU A 183 -12.74 -2.20 -4.60
CA LEU A 183 -13.96 -1.82 -5.33
C LEU A 183 -14.11 -0.29 -5.47
N ARG A 184 -13.56 0.45 -4.50
CA ARG A 184 -13.64 1.92 -4.45
C ARG A 184 -12.53 2.60 -5.24
N LEU A 185 -11.45 1.89 -5.55
CA LEU A 185 -10.37 2.40 -6.39
C LEU A 185 -10.84 2.63 -7.82
N PHE A 186 -11.73 1.79 -8.30
CA PHE A 186 -12.34 1.88 -9.62
C PHE A 186 -13.57 2.79 -9.69
N SER A 187 -14.11 3.23 -8.54
CA SER A 187 -15.34 4.02 -8.48
C SER A 187 -15.11 5.53 -8.30
N ALA A 188 -13.87 6.01 -8.37
CA ALA A 188 -13.60 7.44 -8.28
C ALA A 188 -14.10 8.16 -9.55
N PRO A 189 -14.95 9.19 -9.43
CA PRO A 189 -15.43 9.93 -10.61
C PRO A 189 -14.25 10.61 -11.31
N PRO A 190 -14.24 10.68 -12.66
CA PRO A 190 -13.17 11.31 -13.41
C PRO A 190 -13.01 12.78 -12.99
N PRO A 191 -11.79 13.33 -13.01
CA PRO A 191 -11.54 14.71 -12.65
C PRO A 191 -12.42 15.62 -13.51
N GLN A 192 -13.27 16.43 -12.86
CA GLN A 192 -14.04 17.44 -13.57
C GLN A 192 -13.04 18.39 -14.22
N ARG A 193 -12.94 18.33 -15.55
CA ARG A 193 -12.23 19.35 -16.33
C ARG A 193 -12.76 20.70 -15.86
N ARG A 194 -11.88 21.52 -15.27
CA ARG A 194 -12.17 22.94 -15.06
C ARG A 194 -12.71 23.47 -16.39
N ARG A 195 -13.98 23.87 -16.41
CA ARG A 195 -14.57 24.53 -17.57
C ARG A 195 -13.65 25.70 -17.90
N ALA A 196 -13.03 25.67 -19.07
CA ALA A 196 -12.41 26.86 -19.63
C ALA A 196 -13.49 27.95 -19.61
N GLY A 197 -13.23 29.06 -18.91
CA GLY A 197 -14.13 30.20 -18.95
C GLY A 197 -14.26 30.67 -20.41
N PRO A 198 -15.44 31.15 -20.83
CA PRO A 198 -15.58 31.74 -22.16
C PRO A 198 -14.64 32.95 -22.28
N GLY A 199 -14.08 33.09 -23.48
CA GLY A 199 -12.95 33.96 -23.83
C GLY A 199 -13.19 35.45 -23.65
#